data_AF-A0A7S1GHH5-F1
#
_entry.id   AF-A0A7S1GHH5-F1
#
_cell.length_a   1.000
_cell.length_b   1.000
_cell.length_c   1.000
_cell.angle_alpha   90.00
_cell.angle_beta   90.00
_cell.angle_gamma   90.00
#
_symmetry.space_group_name_H-M   'P 1'
#
loop_
_entity.id
_entity.type
_entity.pdbx_description
1 polymer ?
#
loop_
_entity_poly.entity_id
_entity_poly.type
_entity_poly.pdbx_seq_one_letter_code
_entity_poly.pdbx_strand_id
1 'polypeptide(L)'
;TMSSPAMQARAQELNVRMEGQARVVFDNVERNGLRRIAKNSYKCVVGCFDKAGSTGSSEALQACSQNCQIKYQQANAIVQQESHQFQNRLNRSMAECQDKARDMIQPGMENDPTKIARVEEQLLACMSKSVDQHIKLLAPMKQRIEAQLKKF
;
A
#
# COMPACT_ATOMS: atom_id res chain seq x y z
N THR A 1 -19.74 -6.68 -22.83
CA THR A 1 -18.86 -6.26 -21.71
C THR A 1 -17.75 -5.41 -22.31
N MET A 2 -17.65 -4.14 -21.89
CA MET A 2 -16.73 -3.16 -22.47
C MET A 2 -15.33 -3.31 -21.89
N SER A 3 -14.61 -4.33 -22.32
CA SER A 3 -13.18 -4.46 -22.09
C SER A 3 -12.64 -5.61 -22.92
N SER A 4 -11.92 -5.28 -23.99
CA SER A 4 -11.20 -6.28 -24.77
C SER A 4 -10.18 -7.03 -23.89
N PRO A 5 -9.88 -8.31 -24.17
CA PRO A 5 -8.85 -9.05 -23.45
C PRO A 5 -7.48 -8.33 -23.48
N ALA A 6 -7.18 -7.65 -24.58
CA ALA A 6 -5.95 -6.85 -24.72
C ALA A 6 -5.92 -5.66 -23.75
N MET A 7 -7.04 -4.95 -23.58
CA MET A 7 -7.15 -3.86 -22.60
C MET A 7 -6.94 -4.40 -21.17
N GLN A 8 -7.61 -5.51 -20.82
CA GLN A 8 -7.47 -6.12 -19.50
C GLN A 8 -6.03 -6.53 -19.17
N ALA A 9 -5.32 -7.12 -20.14
CA ALA A 9 -3.91 -7.48 -19.98
C ALA A 9 -3.03 -6.24 -19.70
N ARG A 10 -3.22 -5.16 -20.46
CA ARG A 10 -2.45 -3.91 -20.27
C ARG A 10 -2.78 -3.20 -18.97
N ALA A 11 -4.05 -3.19 -18.57
CA ALA A 11 -4.46 -2.69 -17.26
C ALA A 11 -3.82 -3.50 -16.12
N GLN A 12 -3.71 -4.82 -16.27
CA GLN A 12 -3.05 -5.68 -15.30
C GLN A 12 -1.53 -5.41 -15.23
N GLU A 13 -0.86 -5.18 -16.35
CA GLU A 13 0.56 -4.80 -16.38
C GLU A 13 0.82 -3.50 -15.61
N LEU A 14 -0.09 -2.51 -15.73
CA LEU A 14 -0.02 -1.25 -14.98
C LEU A 14 -0.15 -1.48 -13.47
N ASN A 15 -1.06 -2.37 -13.04
CA ASN A 15 -1.20 -2.74 -11.63
C ASN A 15 0.06 -3.43 -11.10
N VAL A 16 0.58 -4.43 -11.82
CA VAL A 16 1.79 -5.15 -11.45
C VAL A 16 2.99 -4.20 -11.32
N ARG A 17 3.13 -3.26 -12.26
CA ARG A 17 4.20 -2.25 -12.22
C ARG A 17 4.10 -1.38 -10.95
N MET A 18 2.91 -0.91 -10.62
CA MET A 18 2.67 -0.10 -9.43
C MET A 18 2.96 -0.90 -8.15
N GLU A 19 2.44 -2.12 -8.04
CA GLU A 19 2.67 -3.02 -6.91
C GLU A 19 4.15 -3.33 -6.71
N GLY A 20 4.89 -3.58 -7.80
CA GLY A 20 6.33 -3.82 -7.76
C GLY A 20 7.11 -2.64 -7.16
N GLN A 21 6.79 -1.42 -7.57
CA GLN A 21 7.42 -0.21 -7.02
C GLN A 21 7.05 0.02 -5.56
N ALA A 22 5.78 -0.20 -5.20
CA ALA A 22 5.32 -0.07 -3.82
C ALA A 22 6.02 -1.09 -2.90
N ARG A 23 6.18 -2.33 -3.36
CA ARG A 23 6.88 -3.39 -2.61
C ARG A 23 8.32 -3.01 -2.29
N VAL A 24 9.08 -2.44 -3.23
CA VAL A 24 10.45 -1.98 -2.99
C VAL A 24 10.50 -0.95 -1.85
N VAL A 25 9.52 -0.05 -1.80
CA VAL A 25 9.42 0.98 -0.76
C VAL A 25 9.08 0.36 0.59
N PHE A 26 8.10 -0.55 0.66
CA PHE A 26 7.73 -1.22 1.90
C PHE A 26 8.85 -2.12 2.43
N ASP A 27 9.54 -2.86 1.55
CA ASP A 27 10.72 -3.65 1.93
C ASP A 27 11.82 -2.76 2.52
N ASN A 28 12.00 -1.55 2.00
CA ASN A 28 12.98 -0.60 2.54
C ASN A 28 12.57 -0.07 3.92
N VAL A 29 11.30 0.31 4.09
CA VAL A 29 10.73 0.75 5.38
C VAL A 29 10.82 -0.35 6.44
N GLU A 30 10.50 -1.59 6.06
CA GLU A 30 10.58 -2.75 6.93
C GLU A 30 12.03 -2.96 7.40
N ARG A 31 12.96 -3.07 6.44
CA ARG A 31 14.38 -3.34 6.72
C ARG A 31 15.04 -2.27 7.57
N ASN A 32 14.81 -1.00 7.24
CA ASN A 32 15.56 0.12 7.82
C ASN A 32 14.84 0.81 8.98
N GLY A 33 13.53 0.61 9.11
CA GLY A 33 12.71 1.19 10.18
C GLY A 33 12.21 0.13 11.15
N LEU A 34 11.31 -0.73 10.67
CA LEU A 34 10.53 -1.63 11.53
C LEU A 34 11.39 -2.68 12.24
N ARG A 35 12.40 -3.26 11.58
CA ARG A 35 13.26 -4.29 12.21
C ARG A 35 13.92 -3.84 13.50
N ARG A 36 14.41 -2.59 13.55
CA ARG A 36 15.02 -2.03 14.78
C ARG A 36 14.00 -1.95 15.91
N ILE A 37 12.81 -1.46 15.60
CA ILE A 37 11.72 -1.30 16.58
C ILE A 37 11.26 -2.67 17.06
N ALA A 38 11.08 -3.63 16.14
CA ALA A 38 10.73 -5.02 16.44
C ALA A 38 11.78 -5.67 17.35
N LYS A 39 13.07 -5.54 17.02
CA LYS A 39 14.17 -6.09 17.82
C LYS A 39 14.13 -5.58 19.27
N ASN A 40 13.90 -4.29 19.46
CA ASN A 40 13.80 -3.71 20.82
C ASN A 40 12.57 -4.21 21.57
N SER A 41 11.44 -4.35 20.87
CA SER A 41 10.22 -4.94 21.43
C SER A 41 10.47 -6.38 21.89
N TYR A 42 11.07 -7.23 21.06
CA TYR A 42 11.36 -8.61 21.42
C TYR A 42 12.39 -8.73 22.56
N LYS A 43 13.42 -7.89 22.57
CA LYS A 43 14.37 -7.83 23.71
C LYS A 43 13.67 -7.49 25.02
N CYS A 44 12.74 -6.54 25.00
CA CYS A 44 11.94 -6.19 26.17
C CYS A 44 11.09 -7.38 26.64
N VAL A 45 10.44 -8.09 25.71
CA VAL A 45 9.66 -9.30 26.02
C VAL A 45 10.56 -10.35 26.68
N VAL A 46 11.74 -10.63 26.13
CA VAL A 46 12.70 -11.57 26.75
C VAL A 46 13.01 -11.16 28.20
N GLY A 47 13.27 -9.87 28.44
CA GLY A 47 13.49 -9.36 29.80
C GLY A 47 12.28 -9.53 30.74
N CYS A 48 11.05 -9.51 30.22
CA CYS A 48 9.86 -9.85 31.01
C CYS A 48 9.88 -11.31 31.46
N PHE A 49 10.27 -12.25 30.58
CA PHE A 49 10.40 -13.67 30.91
C PHE A 49 11.52 -13.90 31.92
N ASP A 50 12.68 -13.27 31.72
CA ASP A 50 13.82 -13.36 32.66
C ASP A 50 13.42 -12.88 34.07
N LYS A 51 12.64 -11.79 34.15
CA LYS A 51 12.14 -11.25 35.42
C LYS A 51 11.09 -12.16 36.08
N ALA A 52 10.21 -12.78 35.30
CA ALA A 52 9.16 -13.65 35.82
C ALA A 52 9.73 -14.98 36.34
N GLY A 53 10.73 -15.54 35.66
CA GLY A 53 11.30 -16.84 36.04
C GLY A 53 10.25 -17.96 36.09
N SER A 54 10.44 -18.93 36.98
CA SER A 54 9.51 -20.06 37.16
C SER A 54 8.43 -19.84 38.22
N THR A 55 8.45 -18.71 38.92
CA THR A 55 7.58 -18.43 40.08
C THR A 55 6.77 -17.15 39.94
N GLY A 56 7.05 -16.32 38.94
CA GLY A 56 6.34 -15.07 38.68
C GLY A 56 4.90 -15.29 38.21
N SER A 57 4.04 -14.29 38.47
CA SER A 57 2.65 -14.30 38.01
C SER A 57 2.56 -14.26 36.48
N SER A 58 1.72 -15.14 35.94
CA SER A 58 1.39 -15.20 34.51
C SER A 58 0.74 -13.91 34.02
N GLU A 59 -0.13 -13.30 34.82
CA GLU A 59 -0.81 -12.04 34.50
C GLU A 59 0.19 -10.90 34.38
N ALA A 60 1.13 -10.81 35.33
CA ALA A 60 2.19 -9.80 35.31
C ALA A 60 3.12 -9.97 34.10
N LEU A 61 3.47 -11.20 33.74
CA LEU A 61 4.27 -11.52 32.54
C LEU A 61 3.53 -11.11 31.26
N GLN A 62 2.24 -11.43 31.15
CA GLN A 62 1.42 -11.06 29.99
C GLN A 62 1.31 -9.54 29.86
N ALA A 63 1.04 -8.82 30.95
CA ALA A 63 0.97 -7.36 30.95
C ALA A 63 2.31 -6.73 30.53
N CYS A 64 3.44 -7.22 31.07
CA CYS A 64 4.77 -6.77 30.68
C CYS A 64 5.03 -7.00 29.18
N SER A 65 4.71 -8.19 28.69
CA SER A 65 4.91 -8.57 27.28
C SER A 65 4.07 -7.71 26.33
N GLN A 66 2.81 -7.43 26.68
CA GLN A 66 1.94 -6.54 25.89
C GLN A 66 2.53 -5.12 25.84
N ASN A 67 2.97 -4.59 26.98
CA ASN A 67 3.57 -3.25 27.06
C ASN A 67 4.81 -3.12 26.16
N CYS A 68 5.64 -4.17 26.09
CA CYS A 68 6.79 -4.20 25.19
C CYS A 68 6.42 -4.12 23.70
N GLN A 69 5.21 -4.55 23.32
CA GLN A 69 4.78 -4.60 21.92
C GLN A 69 4.06 -3.34 21.44
N ILE A 70 3.53 -2.51 22.34
CA ILE A 70 2.75 -1.30 22.01
C ILE A 70 3.47 -0.43 20.96
N LYS A 71 4.75 -0.13 21.19
CA LYS A 71 5.55 0.70 20.27
C LYS A 71 5.68 0.09 18.87
N TYR A 72 5.91 -1.22 18.80
CA TYR A 72 6.02 -1.91 17.52
C TYR A 72 4.67 -1.96 16.77
N GLN A 73 3.57 -2.17 17.50
CA GLN A 73 2.23 -2.15 16.91
C GLN A 73 1.88 -0.75 16.37
N GLN A 74 2.18 0.31 17.12
CA GLN A 74 2.00 1.70 16.68
C GLN A 74 2.83 2.02 15.43
N ALA A 75 4.09 1.58 15.40
CA ALA A 75 4.95 1.74 14.23
C ALA A 75 4.37 1.05 12.98
N ASN A 76 3.87 -0.18 13.12
CA ASN A 76 3.21 -0.90 12.03
C ASN A 76 1.92 -0.19 11.58
N ALA A 77 1.11 0.31 12.52
CA ALA A 77 -0.13 1.02 12.21
C ALA A 77 0.12 2.25 11.33
N ILE A 78 1.23 2.98 11.56
CA ILE A 78 1.62 4.12 10.72
C ILE A 78 1.91 3.69 9.28
N VAL A 79 2.67 2.61 9.09
CA VAL A 79 2.98 2.07 7.75
C VAL A 79 1.70 1.65 7.04
N GLN A 80 0.80 0.96 7.74
CA GLN A 80 -0.49 0.53 7.20
C GLN A 80 -1.40 1.70 6.84
N GLN A 81 -1.43 2.75 7.67
CA GLN A 81 -2.22 3.94 7.40
C GLN A 81 -1.74 4.68 6.14
N GLU A 82 -0.43 4.90 6.00
CA GLU A 82 0.14 5.53 4.80
C GLU A 82 -0.09 4.68 3.55
N SER A 83 0.05 3.35 3.66
CA SER A 83 -0.27 2.39 2.60
C SER A 83 -1.73 2.50 2.15
N HIS A 84 -2.67 2.46 3.10
CA HIS A 84 -4.09 2.53 2.81
C HIS A 84 -4.48 3.87 2.17
N GLN A 85 -3.94 4.99 2.66
CA GLN A 85 -4.17 6.30 2.06
C GLN A 85 -3.64 6.38 0.62
N PHE A 86 -2.48 5.77 0.36
CA PHE A 86 -1.92 5.68 -0.98
C PHE A 86 -2.83 4.86 -1.91
N GLN A 87 -3.22 3.66 -1.49
CA GLN A 87 -4.11 2.77 -2.25
C GLN A 87 -5.45 3.43 -2.54
N ASN A 88 -6.05 4.11 -1.56
CA ASN A 88 -7.32 4.82 -1.75
C ASN A 88 -7.22 5.92 -2.82
N ARG A 89 -6.12 6.68 -2.84
CA ARG A 89 -5.90 7.72 -3.87
C ARG A 89 -5.73 7.10 -5.25
N LEU A 90 -4.97 6.01 -5.35
CA LEU A 90 -4.76 5.28 -6.60
C LEU A 90 -6.09 4.74 -7.13
N ASN A 91 -6.87 4.04 -6.30
CA ASN A 91 -8.15 3.47 -6.70
C ASN A 91 -9.14 4.54 -7.17
N ARG A 92 -9.21 5.69 -6.49
CA ARG A 92 -10.03 6.83 -6.95
C ARG A 92 -9.56 7.35 -8.30
N SER A 93 -8.26 7.52 -8.50
CA SER A 93 -7.72 7.98 -9.77
C SER A 93 -7.98 7.00 -10.92
N MET A 94 -7.97 5.69 -10.65
CA MET A 94 -8.34 4.66 -11.63
C MET A 94 -9.84 4.71 -11.97
N ALA A 95 -10.70 4.89 -10.97
CA ALA A 95 -12.13 5.06 -11.17
C ALA A 95 -12.44 6.31 -12.01
N GLU A 96 -11.77 7.43 -11.75
CA GLU A 96 -11.89 8.65 -12.55
C GLU A 96 -11.51 8.43 -14.03
N CYS A 97 -10.53 7.57 -14.31
CA CYS A 97 -10.19 7.20 -15.70
C CYS A 97 -11.30 6.38 -16.36
N GLN A 98 -11.93 5.47 -15.61
CA GLN A 98 -13.07 4.68 -16.10
C GLN A 98 -14.28 5.56 -16.37
N ASP A 99 -14.58 6.52 -15.50
CA ASP A 99 -15.69 7.46 -15.68
C ASP A 99 -15.47 8.32 -16.92
N LYS A 100 -14.27 8.90 -17.10
CA LYS A 100 -13.91 9.65 -18.32
C LYS A 100 -14.07 8.82 -19.59
N ALA A 101 -13.70 7.54 -19.55
CA ALA A 101 -13.86 6.64 -20.68
C ALA A 101 -15.34 6.36 -20.97
N ARG A 102 -16.18 6.21 -19.93
CA ARG A 102 -17.64 6.04 -20.08
C ARG A 102 -18.29 7.30 -20.66
N ASP A 103 -17.87 8.48 -20.23
CA ASP A 103 -18.39 9.77 -20.73
C ASP A 103 -18.08 9.98 -22.23
N MET A 104 -17.04 9.33 -22.75
CA MET A 104 -16.74 9.36 -24.18
C MET A 104 -17.69 8.51 -25.03
N ILE A 105 -18.47 7.61 -24.43
CA ILE A 105 -19.36 6.70 -25.15
C ILE A 105 -20.68 7.41 -25.42
N GLN A 106 -21.05 7.48 -26.69
CA GLN A 106 -22.29 8.09 -27.17
C GLN A 106 -23.23 6.99 -27.69
N PRO A 107 -24.56 7.21 -27.68
CA PRO A 107 -25.51 6.24 -28.19
C PRO A 107 -25.17 5.76 -29.60
N GLY A 108 -25.12 4.45 -29.81
CA GLY A 108 -24.82 3.84 -31.11
C GLY A 108 -23.33 3.64 -31.40
N MET A 109 -22.43 4.06 -30.51
CA MET A 109 -21.01 3.72 -30.62
C MET A 109 -20.71 2.25 -30.34
N GLU A 110 -21.60 1.52 -29.65
CA GLU A 110 -21.33 0.12 -29.26
C GLU A 110 -21.14 -0.81 -30.46
N ASN A 111 -21.67 -0.42 -31.62
CA ASN A 111 -21.58 -1.17 -32.87
C ASN A 111 -20.41 -0.72 -33.77
N ASP A 112 -19.59 0.24 -33.33
CA ASP A 112 -18.43 0.75 -34.08
C ASP A 112 -17.11 0.35 -33.36
N PRO A 113 -16.46 -0.74 -33.80
CA PRO A 113 -15.23 -1.24 -33.18
C PRO A 113 -14.10 -0.22 -33.15
N THR A 114 -14.03 0.69 -34.13
CA THR A 114 -12.97 1.71 -34.22
C THR A 114 -13.16 2.75 -33.13
N LYS A 115 -14.39 3.18 -32.87
CA LYS A 115 -14.70 4.13 -31.79
C LYS A 115 -14.47 3.51 -30.42
N ILE A 116 -14.86 2.26 -30.22
CA ILE A 116 -14.60 1.54 -28.97
C ILE A 116 -13.10 1.37 -28.73
N ALA A 117 -12.32 0.98 -29.74
CA ALA A 117 -10.87 0.88 -29.62
C ALA A 117 -10.22 2.20 -29.20
N ARG A 118 -10.71 3.33 -29.73
CA ARG A 118 -10.24 4.67 -29.33
C ARG A 118 -10.57 4.99 -27.86
N VAL A 119 -11.75 4.60 -27.37
CA VAL A 119 -12.12 4.75 -25.94
C VAL A 119 -11.19 3.91 -25.06
N GLU A 120 -10.92 2.65 -25.44
CA GLU A 120 -10.00 1.77 -24.72
C GLU A 120 -8.58 2.35 -24.67
N GLU A 121 -8.10 2.93 -25.77
CA GLU A 121 -6.78 3.57 -25.83
C GLU A 121 -6.70 4.80 -24.89
N GLN A 122 -7.74 5.64 -24.86
CA GLN A 122 -7.79 6.79 -23.95
C GLN A 122 -7.86 6.36 -22.48
N LEU A 123 -8.61 5.30 -22.17
CA LEU A 123 -8.64 4.71 -20.83
C LEU A 123 -7.24 4.26 -20.40
N LEU A 124 -6.55 3.49 -21.25
CA LEU A 124 -5.20 3.00 -20.96
C LEU A 124 -4.20 4.14 -20.79
N ALA A 125 -4.27 5.17 -21.64
CA ALA A 125 -3.42 6.36 -21.51
C ALA A 125 -3.66 7.09 -20.18
N CYS A 126 -4.92 7.24 -19.76
CA CYS A 126 -5.27 7.81 -18.46
C CYS A 126 -4.72 6.97 -17.30
N MET A 127 -4.95 5.65 -17.32
CA MET A 127 -4.46 4.73 -16.29
C MET A 127 -2.93 4.74 -16.18
N SER A 128 -2.23 4.71 -17.32
CA SER A 128 -0.77 4.78 -17.36
C SER A 128 -0.25 6.06 -16.71
N LYS A 129 -0.85 7.21 -17.06
CA LYS A 129 -0.51 8.49 -16.44
C LYS A 129 -0.78 8.50 -14.95
N SER A 130 -1.89 7.91 -14.50
CA SER A 130 -2.22 7.76 -13.08
C SER A 130 -1.14 6.95 -12.35
N VAL A 131 -0.73 5.80 -12.89
CA VAL A 131 0.36 4.99 -12.33
C VAL A 131 1.66 5.78 -12.25
N ASP A 132 2.06 6.46 -13.33
CA ASP A 132 3.30 7.25 -13.33
C ASP A 132 3.30 8.36 -12.28
N GLN A 133 2.16 9.01 -12.07
CA GLN A 133 2.00 10.01 -11.01
C GLN A 133 2.08 9.37 -9.62
N HIS A 134 1.42 8.24 -9.41
CA HIS A 134 1.41 7.56 -8.11
C HIS A 134 2.76 6.93 -7.75
N ILE A 135 3.52 6.41 -8.72
CA ILE A 135 4.90 5.95 -8.51
C ILE A 135 5.75 7.10 -7.93
N LYS A 136 5.61 8.32 -8.45
CA LYS A 136 6.33 9.50 -7.92
C LYS A 136 5.93 9.84 -6.47
N LEU A 137 4.71 9.49 -6.05
CA LEU A 137 4.22 9.70 -4.69
C LEU A 137 4.71 8.64 -3.67
N LEU A 138 5.33 7.55 -4.13
CA LEU A 138 5.90 6.55 -3.24
C LEU A 138 7.09 7.09 -2.42
N ALA A 139 7.96 7.88 -3.04
CA ALA A 139 9.11 8.48 -2.36
C ALA A 139 8.70 9.43 -1.20
N PRO A 140 7.80 10.40 -1.39
CA PRO A 140 7.34 11.23 -0.28
C PRO A 140 6.53 10.44 0.76
N MET A 141 5.80 9.39 0.37
CA MET A 141 5.16 8.48 1.33
C MET A 141 6.19 7.80 2.23
N LYS A 142 7.25 7.24 1.63
CA LYS A 142 8.37 6.65 2.36
C LYS A 142 8.97 7.65 3.36
N GLN A 143 9.25 8.87 2.94
CA GLN A 143 9.82 9.91 3.80
C GLN A 143 8.92 10.23 5.00
N ARG A 144 7.59 10.33 4.79
CA ARG A 144 6.64 10.53 5.89
C ARG A 144 6.68 9.37 6.88
N ILE A 145 6.65 8.13 6.39
CA ILE A 145 6.75 6.93 7.22
C ILE A 145 8.04 6.97 8.05
N GLU A 146 9.19 7.13 7.39
CA GLU A 146 10.50 7.16 8.06
C GLU A 146 10.60 8.27 9.12
N ALA A 147 10.04 9.45 8.84
CA ALA A 147 10.00 10.55 9.79
C ALA A 147 9.18 10.20 11.05
N GLN A 148 8.06 9.48 10.90
CA GLN A 148 7.29 9.00 12.05
C GLN A 148 8.00 7.87 12.79
N LEU A 149 8.64 6.94 12.08
CA LEU A 149 9.35 5.81 12.68
C LEU A 149 10.57 6.23 13.52
N LYS A 150 11.16 7.41 13.26
CA LYS A 150 12.23 7.98 14.10
C LYS A 150 11.79 8.32 15.53
N LYS A 151 10.49 8.37 15.81
CA LYS A 151 9.94 8.65 17.15
C LYS A 151 9.96 7.43 18.09
N PHE A 152 10.33 6.25 17.59
CA PHE A 152 10.39 4.99 18.33
C PHE A 152 11.82 4.57 18.68
#